data_AF-A0A822F3E6-F1
#
_entry.id   AF-A0A822F3E6-F1
#
_cell.length_a   1.000
_cell.length_b   1.000
_cell.length_c   1.000
_cell.angle_alpha   90.00
_cell.angle_beta   90.00
_cell.angle_gamma   90.00
#
_symmetry.space_group_name_H-M   'P 1'
#
loop_
_entity.id
_entity.type
_entity.pdbx_description
1 polymer ?
#
loop_
_entity_poly.entity_id
_entity_poly.type
_entity_poly.pdbx_seq_one_letter_code
_entity_poly.pdbx_strand_id
1 'polypeptide(L)'
;IDIDKFLINLSKSGLFGLDIKYLNEYDNDLNDNEQSNRTIEINYNQGIAKIIIRSKQTDIECNDPLLMTKIRDALLMDNIGTL
;
A
#
# COMPACT_ATOMS: atom_id res chain seq x y z
N ILE A 1 -8.84 3.57 -2.54
CA ILE A 1 -7.70 3.23 -3.44
C ILE A 1 -7.86 1.78 -3.83
N ASP A 2 -7.69 1.46 -5.12
CA ASP A 2 -7.70 0.08 -5.59
C ASP A 2 -6.31 -0.54 -5.35
N ILE A 3 -6.26 -1.55 -4.47
CA ILE A 3 -5.00 -2.17 -4.02
C ILE A 3 -4.35 -2.95 -5.16
N ASP A 4 -5.13 -3.70 -5.93
CA ASP A 4 -4.61 -4.54 -7.01
C ASP A 4 -3.94 -3.69 -8.08
N LYS A 5 -4.59 -2.58 -8.45
CA LYS A 5 -4.04 -1.58 -9.38
C LYS A 5 -2.77 -0.93 -8.85
N PHE A 6 -2.76 -0.54 -7.57
CA PHE A 6 -1.59 0.04 -6.94
C PHE A 6 -0.39 -0.93 -6.97
N LEU A 7 -0.60 -2.20 -6.64
CA LEU A 7 0.46 -3.21 -6.66
C LEU A 7 0.95 -3.49 -8.09
N ILE A 8 0.05 -3.51 -9.07
CA ILE A 8 0.42 -3.58 -10.49
C ILE A 8 1.32 -2.40 -10.88
N ASN A 9 0.93 -1.17 -10.53
CA ASN A 9 1.74 0.03 -10.82
C ASN A 9 3.10 -0.01 -10.12
N LEU A 10 3.13 -0.49 -8.87
CA LEU A 10 4.37 -0.64 -8.11
C LEU A 10 5.31 -1.68 -8.75
N SER A 11 4.77 -2.81 -9.22
CA SER A 11 5.54 -3.83 -9.94
C SER A 11 6.13 -3.31 -11.25
N LYS A 12 5.40 -2.41 -11.95
CA LYS A 12 5.87 -1.73 -13.16
C LYS A 12 6.93 -0.66 -12.89
N SER A 13 7.09 -0.24 -11.64
CA SER A 13 8.04 0.82 -11.25
C SER A 13 9.51 0.38 -11.28
N GLY A 14 9.77 -0.89 -11.64
CA GLY A 14 11.11 -1.47 -11.77
C GLY A 14 11.71 -1.94 -10.44
N LEU A 15 10.90 -2.05 -9.39
CA LEU A 15 11.30 -2.58 -8.10
C LEU A 15 11.16 -4.10 -8.12
N PHE A 16 12.23 -4.80 -8.53
CA PHE A 16 12.28 -6.26 -8.50
C PHE A 16 12.59 -6.76 -7.08
N GLY A 17 11.83 -7.74 -6.59
CA GLY A 17 12.03 -8.31 -5.24
C GLY A 17 11.29 -7.59 -4.10
N LEU A 18 10.18 -6.93 -4.40
CA LEU A 18 9.25 -6.43 -3.37
C LEU A 18 8.59 -7.61 -2.66
N ASP A 19 8.64 -7.60 -1.33
CA ASP A 19 7.89 -8.53 -0.49
C ASP A 19 6.69 -7.80 0.09
N ILE A 20 5.48 -8.25 -0.27
CA ILE A 20 4.22 -7.61 0.11
C ILE A 20 3.51 -8.51 1.12
N LYS A 21 3.22 -7.98 2.31
CA LYS A 21 2.50 -8.65 3.38
C LYS A 21 1.17 -7.96 3.64
N TYR A 22 0.10 -8.73 3.65
CA TYR A 22 -1.22 -8.27 4.09
C TYR A 22 -1.35 -8.59 5.57
N LEU A 23 -1.50 -7.57 6.40
CA LEU A 23 -1.55 -7.71 7.86
C LEU A 23 -2.97 -7.96 8.41
N ASN A 24 -4.01 -7.96 7.55
CA ASN A 24 -5.41 -8.10 7.95
C ASN A 24 -6.11 -9.28 7.27
N GLU A 25 -5.62 -10.48 7.52
CA GLU A 25 -6.45 -11.68 7.44
C GLU A 25 -6.27 -12.44 8.76
N TYR A 26 -7.39 -12.63 9.49
CA TYR A 26 -7.54 -13.35 10.76
C TYR A 26 -7.23 -12.57 12.05
N ASP A 27 -8.22 -11.84 12.55
CA ASP A 27 -8.56 -11.94 13.97
C ASP A 27 -10.08 -12.16 14.12
N ASN A 28 -10.42 -13.38 14.56
CA ASN A 28 -11.70 -13.74 15.14
C ASN A 28 -11.73 -13.15 16.54
N ASP A 29 -12.58 -12.16 16.82
CA ASP A 29 -13.39 -12.09 18.05
C ASP A 29 -14.21 -10.78 18.05
N LEU A 30 -15.50 -10.95 18.35
CA LEU A 30 -16.54 -9.96 18.61
C LEU A 30 -16.10 -8.48 18.77
N ASN A 31 -16.35 -7.64 17.76
CA ASN A 31 -16.95 -6.32 17.99
C ASN A 31 -17.46 -5.69 16.67
N ASP A 32 -18.78 -5.61 16.55
CA ASP A 32 -19.50 -4.71 15.65
C ASP A 32 -19.10 -3.24 15.94
N ASN A 33 -18.08 -2.68 15.26
CA ASN A 33 -18.09 -1.25 14.89
C ASN A 33 -16.96 -0.69 14.01
N GLU A 34 -15.84 -1.36 13.73
CA GLU A 34 -14.70 -0.65 13.15
C GLU A 34 -14.54 -0.85 11.64
N GLN A 35 -14.58 0.28 10.93
CA GLN A 35 -14.14 0.42 9.54
C GLN A 35 -12.97 -0.50 9.24
N SER A 36 -13.14 -1.40 8.27
CA SER A 36 -12.12 -2.33 7.81
C SER A 36 -10.89 -1.56 7.31
N ASN A 37 -10.01 -1.19 8.23
CA ASN A 37 -8.70 -0.66 7.93
C ASN A 37 -7.97 -1.81 7.22
N ARG A 38 -7.36 -1.55 6.06
CA ARG A 38 -6.53 -2.54 5.37
C ARG A 38 -5.09 -2.10 5.47
N THR A 39 -4.25 -2.91 6.12
CA THR A 39 -2.83 -2.61 6.26
C THR A 39 -2.02 -3.51 5.35
N ILE A 40 -1.19 -2.88 4.51
CA ILE A 40 -0.29 -3.55 3.58
C ILE A 40 1.12 -3.12 3.95
N GLU A 41 1.99 -4.08 4.21
CA GLU A 41 3.41 -3.84 4.41
C GLU A 41 4.17 -4.24 3.14
N ILE A 42 5.08 -3.38 2.69
CA ILE A 42 5.91 -3.56 1.51
C ILE A 42 7.35 -3.44 1.96
N ASN A 43 8.07 -4.54 1.83
CA ASN A 43 9.48 -4.63 2.14
C ASN A 43 10.27 -4.61 0.82
N TYR A 44 11.26 -3.72 0.73
CA TYR A 44 12.15 -3.60 -0.42
C TYR A 44 13.59 -3.37 0.05
N ASN A 45 14.47 -4.35 -0.13
CA ASN A 45 15.83 -4.33 0.42
C ASN A 45 15.84 -4.08 1.94
N GLN A 46 16.24 -2.88 2.37
CA GLN A 46 16.23 -2.42 3.77
C GLN A 46 15.06 -1.48 4.09
N GLY A 47 14.29 -1.09 3.06
CA GLY A 47 13.12 -0.23 3.16
C GLY A 47 11.87 -1.01 3.53
N ILE A 48 11.07 -0.44 4.41
CA ILE A 48 9.78 -0.92 4.88
C ILE A 48 8.79 0.23 4.70
N ALA A 49 7.71 -0.04 3.98
CA ALA A 49 6.59 0.84 3.83
C ALA A 49 5.31 0.17 4.33
N LYS A 50 4.57 0.84 5.20
CA LYS A 50 3.25 0.43 5.68
C LYS A 50 2.21 1.36 5.11
N ILE A 51 1.24 0.79 4.42
CA ILE A 51 0.14 1.50 3.79
C ILE A 51 -1.12 1.11 4.55
N ILE A 52 -1.70 2.08 5.24
CA ILE A 52 -2.90 1.93 6.05
C ILE A 52 -4.04 2.58 5.29
N ILE A 53 -4.90 1.76 4.71
CA ILE A 53 -6.05 2.20 3.94
C ILE A 53 -7.25 2.23 4.88
N ARG A 54 -7.74 3.43 5.16
CA ARG A 54 -8.96 3.70 5.92
C ARG A 54 -10.07 4.10 4.95
N SER A 55 -11.32 4.10 5.40
CA SER A 55 -12.47 4.38 4.52
C SER A 55 -12.45 5.77 3.85
N LYS A 56 -11.74 6.76 4.42
CA LYS A 56 -11.67 8.13 3.89
C LYS A 56 -10.24 8.67 3.71
N GLN A 57 -9.23 7.92 4.13
CA GLN A 57 -7.84 8.36 4.16
C GLN A 57 -6.92 7.18 3.89
N THR A 58 -5.77 7.44 3.29
CA THR A 58 -4.69 6.46 3.21
C THR A 58 -3.45 7.08 3.82
N ASP A 59 -2.93 6.41 4.83
CA ASP A 59 -1.71 6.81 5.53
C ASP A 59 -0.57 5.90 5.06
N ILE A 60 0.59 6.49 4.79
CA ILE A 60 1.76 5.77 4.28
C ILE A 60 2.93 6.09 5.20
N GLU A 61 3.40 5.08 5.92
CA GLU A 61 4.59 5.16 6.76
C GLU A 61 5.72 4.44 6.04
N CYS A 62 6.70 5.19 5.54
CA CYS A 62 7.83 4.60 4.83
C CYS A 62 9.14 5.09 5.45
N ASN A 63 10.02 4.16 5.79
CA ASN A 63 11.34 4.48 6.34
C ASN A 63 12.39 4.79 5.27
N ASP A 64 12.11 4.46 4.00
CA ASP A 64 13.02 4.62 2.88
C ASP A 64 12.48 5.63 1.85
N PRO A 65 13.20 6.71 1.54
CA PRO A 65 12.71 7.77 0.65
C PRO A 65 12.58 7.33 -0.82
N LEU A 66 13.39 6.36 -1.26
CA LEU A 66 13.31 5.83 -2.63
C LEU A 66 12.03 4.99 -2.79
N LEU A 67 11.76 4.09 -1.85
CA LEU A 67 10.54 3.30 -1.77
C LEU A 67 9.31 4.21 -1.64
N MET A 68 9.38 5.26 -0.80
CA MET A 68 8.29 6.23 -0.66
C MET A 68 7.98 6.94 -1.98
N THR A 69 9.02 7.35 -2.72
CA THR A 69 8.85 8.00 -4.03
C THR A 69 8.16 7.06 -5.02
N LYS A 70 8.58 5.80 -5.04
CA LYS A 70 8.02 4.77 -5.93
C LYS A 70 6.57 4.41 -5.60
N ILE A 71 6.25 4.32 -4.31
CA ILE A 71 4.88 4.11 -3.83
C ILE A 71 4.01 5.32 -4.19
N ARG A 72 4.51 6.53 -3.96
CA ARG A 72 3.80 7.77 -4.33
C ARG A 72 3.53 7.83 -5.83
N ASP A 73 4.52 7.51 -6.66
CA ASP A 73 4.35 7.47 -8.12
C ASP A 73 3.29 6.43 -8.53
N ALA A 74 3.33 5.24 -7.93
CA ALA A 74 2.36 4.18 -8.20
C ALA A 74 0.91 4.58 -7.82
N LEU A 75 0.75 5.41 -6.78
CA LEU A 75 -0.54 5.95 -6.35
C LEU A 75 -1.02 7.13 -7.21
N LEU A 76 -0.11 7.98 -7.68
CA LEU A 76 -0.43 9.14 -8.51
C LEU A 76 -0.70 8.78 -9.98
N MET A 77 -0.12 7.69 -10.48
CA MET A 77 -0.36 7.18 -11.84
C MET A 77 -1.82 6.80 -12.13
N ASP A 78 -2.66 6.62 -11.09
CA ASP A 78 -4.10 6.40 -11.26
C ASP A 78 -4.88 7.67 -11.68
N ASN A 79 -4.25 8.86 -11.71
CA ASN A 79 -4.88 10.11 -12.16
C ASN A 79 -4.40 10.64 -13.53
N ILE A 80 -3.41 10.01 -14.18
CA ILE A 80 -2.89 10.43 -15.50
C ILE A 80 -3.53 9.57 -16.62
N GLY A 81 -4.87 9.51 -16.60
CA GLY A 81 -5.64 8.67 -17.51
C GLY A 81 -7.08 9.15 -17.71
N THR A 82 -7.32 10.45 -17.59
CA THR A 82 -8.58 11.07 -18.02
C THR A 82 -8.30 12.48 -18.54
N LEU A 83 -7.88 12.56 -19.81
CA LEU A 83 -8.01 13.73 -20.68
C LEU A 83 -8.48 13.24 -22.05
#